data_AF-A0A5E4JCF6-F1
#
_entry.id   AF-A0A5E4JCF6-F1
#
_cell.length_a   1.000
_cell.length_b   1.000
_cell.length_c   1.000
_cell.angle_alpha   90.00
_cell.angle_beta   90.00
_cell.angle_gamma   90.00
#
_symmetry.space_group_name_H-M   'P 1'
#
loop_
_entity.id
_entity.type
_entity.pdbx_description
1 polymer ?
#
loop_
_entity_poly.entity_id
_entity_poly.type
_entity_poly.pdbx_seq_one_letter_code
_entity_poly.pdbx_strand_id
1 'polypeptide(L)'
;MVDPMAVMARLIKSRKGNVLAMCDEGVLGKKYSEGKIVLDLIKHRGFYEGEALDESSEELKRMISEADSINAVGKRSVRLLQEFGYDVSAAKSVQKVPHLHVYKI
;
A
#
# COMPACT_ATOMS: atom_id res chain seq x y z
N MET A 1 -24.89 -2.28 4.59
CA MET A 1 -23.69 -1.42 4.64
C MET A 1 -22.58 -2.19 3.95
N VAL A 2 -22.14 -1.73 2.78
CA VAL A 2 -20.96 -2.30 2.13
C VAL A 2 -19.78 -1.64 2.86
N ASP A 3 -18.94 -2.43 3.50
CA ASP A 3 -17.71 -2.00 4.18
C ASP A 3 -16.98 -0.97 3.29
N PRO A 4 -16.64 0.25 3.76
CA PRO A 4 -15.98 1.21 2.88
C PRO A 4 -14.67 0.59 2.39
N MET A 5 -14.63 0.45 1.07
CA MET A 5 -13.63 -0.26 0.30
C MET A 5 -12.34 0.57 0.17
N ALA A 6 -11.83 1.12 1.28
CA ALA A 6 -10.80 2.15 1.29
C ALA A 6 -9.36 1.57 1.21
N VAL A 7 -8.44 2.42 0.77
CA VAL A 7 -6.99 2.25 0.92
C VAL A 7 -6.52 3.25 1.97
N MET A 8 -5.86 2.76 3.00
CA MET A 8 -5.07 3.61 3.90
C MET A 8 -3.84 4.07 3.16
N ALA A 9 -3.71 5.38 2.96
CA ALA A 9 -2.61 5.99 2.22
C ALA A 9 -1.89 7.04 3.07
N ARG A 10 -0.56 6.95 3.11
CA ARG A 10 0.29 7.90 3.83
C ARG A 10 1.49 8.30 2.98
N LEU A 11 1.55 9.56 2.56
CA LEU A 11 2.73 10.13 1.92
C LEU A 11 3.70 10.69 2.98
N ILE A 12 4.82 10.00 3.16
CA ILE A 12 5.87 10.36 4.11
C ILE A 12 6.94 11.17 3.36
N LYS A 13 6.96 12.48 3.59
CA LYS A 13 7.92 13.40 2.95
C LYS A 13 9.25 13.41 3.70
N SER A 14 10.36 13.30 3.00
CA SER A 14 11.71 13.36 3.58
C SER A 14 12.71 14.01 2.63
N ARG A 15 13.88 14.41 3.16
CA ARG A 15 15.00 14.91 2.32
C ARG A 15 15.55 13.88 1.34
N LYS A 16 15.28 12.58 1.57
CA LYS A 16 15.77 11.48 0.74
C LYS A 16 14.73 11.01 -0.29
N GLY A 17 13.62 11.71 -0.39
CA GLY A 17 12.48 11.35 -1.23
C GLY A 17 11.22 11.07 -0.41
N ASN A 18 10.10 11.08 -1.13
CA ASN A 18 8.77 10.80 -0.63
C ASN A 18 8.49 9.29 -0.70
N VAL A 19 8.03 8.72 0.42
CA VAL A 19 7.62 7.32 0.49
C VAL A 19 6.10 7.28 0.66
N LEU A 20 5.41 6.61 -0.24
CA LEU A 20 3.99 6.33 -0.09
C LEU A 20 3.78 4.94 0.50
N ALA A 21 3.10 4.87 1.63
CA ALA A 21 2.57 3.62 2.17
C ALA A 21 1.08 3.49 1.77
N MET A 22 0.72 2.36 1.15
CA MET A 22 -0.65 2.01 0.79
C MET A 22 -1.00 0.66 1.42
N CYS A 23 -2.10 0.58 2.16
CA CYS A 23 -2.60 -0.66 2.72
C CYS A 23 -4.12 -0.76 2.58
N ASP A 24 -4.63 -1.89 2.10
CA ASP A 24 -6.06 -2.16 2.14
C ASP A 24 -6.53 -2.09 3.60
N GLU A 25 -7.60 -1.34 3.88
CA GLU A 25 -8.07 -1.11 5.26
C GLU A 25 -8.33 -2.42 6.01
N GLY A 26 -8.99 -3.38 5.35
CA GLY A 26 -9.27 -4.70 5.92
C GLY A 26 -8.04 -5.60 6.13
N VAL A 27 -6.84 -5.17 5.71
CA VAL A 27 -5.58 -5.89 5.90
C VAL A 27 -4.75 -5.25 7.03
N LEU A 28 -4.93 -3.95 7.29
CA LEU A 28 -4.26 -3.22 8.37
C LEU A 28 -4.60 -3.82 9.76
N GLY A 29 -3.64 -3.80 10.68
CA GLY A 29 -3.83 -4.35 12.03
C GLY A 29 -3.89 -5.88 12.10
N LYS A 30 -3.50 -6.57 11.03
CA LYS A 30 -3.38 -8.04 10.98
C LYS A 30 -1.92 -8.47 10.83
N LYS A 31 -1.66 -9.75 11.11
CA LYS A 31 -0.37 -10.38 10.92
C LYS A 31 -0.52 -11.59 10.01
N TYR A 32 0.29 -11.63 8.96
CA TYR A 32 0.34 -12.74 8.00
C TYR A 32 1.73 -13.36 8.04
N SER A 33 1.79 -14.69 7.98
CA SER A 33 3.05 -15.42 8.03
C SER A 33 3.03 -16.62 7.09
N GLU A 34 4.01 -16.70 6.21
CA GLU A 34 4.16 -17.79 5.24
C GLU A 34 5.64 -18.12 5.07
N GLY A 35 6.02 -19.34 5.45
CA GLY A 35 7.42 -19.73 5.53
C GLY A 35 8.22 -18.81 6.46
N LYS A 36 9.25 -18.15 5.91
CA LYS A 36 10.12 -17.22 6.64
C LYS A 36 9.67 -15.76 6.54
N ILE A 37 8.61 -15.46 5.77
CA ILE A 37 8.17 -14.09 5.51
C ILE A 37 7.02 -13.76 6.46
N VAL A 38 7.09 -12.58 7.08
CA VAL A 38 6.08 -12.07 8.02
C VAL A 38 5.69 -10.66 7.61
N LEU A 39 4.39 -10.45 7.35
CA LEU A 39 3.79 -9.12 7.25
C LEU A 39 3.11 -8.81 8.58
N ASP A 40 3.77 -8.01 9.43
CA ASP A 40 3.27 -7.64 10.75
C ASP A 40 2.71 -6.21 10.74
N LEU A 41 1.46 -6.08 10.28
CA LEU A 41 0.76 -4.78 10.17
C LEU A 41 0.15 -4.34 11.51
N ILE A 42 0.31 -5.15 12.56
CA ILE A 42 0.08 -4.75 13.95
C ILE A 42 1.29 -3.93 14.41
N LYS A 43 2.49 -4.52 14.30
CA LYS A 43 3.74 -3.89 14.73
C LYS A 43 4.09 -2.65 13.91
N HIS A 44 3.82 -2.68 12.61
CA HIS A 44 4.14 -1.58 11.69
C HIS A 44 2.93 -0.70 11.35
N ARG A 45 1.86 -0.76 12.16
CA ARG A 45 0.62 0.00 11.94
C ARG A 45 0.88 1.47 11.68
N GLY A 46 1.69 2.13 12.50
CA GLY A 46 1.98 3.55 12.35
C GLY A 46 2.61 3.95 11.01
N PHE A 47 3.24 3.03 10.27
CA PHE A 47 3.75 3.33 8.94
C PHE A 47 2.63 3.35 7.88
N TYR A 48 1.67 2.43 7.99
CA TYR A 48 0.60 2.22 7.02
C TYR A 48 -0.72 2.93 7.36
N GLU A 49 -0.94 3.29 8.63
CA GLU A 49 -2.13 3.99 9.08
C GLU A 49 -2.04 5.46 8.67
N GLY A 50 -2.67 5.76 7.54
CA GLY A 50 -2.79 7.10 6.96
C GLY A 50 -4.25 7.50 6.77
N GLU A 51 -4.51 8.27 5.73
CA GLU A 51 -5.86 8.67 5.36
C GLU A 51 -6.59 7.51 4.66
N ALA A 52 -7.84 7.26 5.04
CA ALA A 52 -8.70 6.31 4.35
C ALA A 52 -9.26 6.98 3.08
N LEU A 53 -8.73 6.58 1.92
CA LEU A 53 -9.09 7.15 0.62
C LEU A 53 -9.81 6.11 -0.24
N ASP A 54 -10.80 6.55 -1.00
CA ASP A 54 -11.41 5.74 -2.05
C ASP A 54 -10.48 5.62 -3.28
N GLU A 55 -10.76 4.62 -4.12
CA GLU A 55 -9.96 4.33 -5.32
C GLU A 55 -9.97 5.47 -6.37
N SER A 56 -11.03 6.27 -6.39
CA SER A 56 -11.18 7.40 -7.33
C SER A 56 -10.60 8.72 -6.79
N SER A 57 -10.09 8.73 -5.56
CA SER A 57 -9.60 9.91 -4.87
C SER A 57 -8.47 10.62 -5.65
N GLU A 58 -8.66 11.90 -5.94
CA GLU A 58 -7.64 12.77 -6.53
C GLU A 58 -6.44 12.95 -5.59
N GLU A 59 -6.66 12.87 -4.28
CA GLU A 59 -5.59 12.86 -3.28
C GLU A 59 -4.70 11.64 -3.44
N LEU A 60 -5.30 10.45 -3.60
CA LEU A 60 -4.56 9.21 -3.79
C LEU A 60 -3.74 9.24 -5.09
N LYS A 61 -4.34 9.73 -6.18
CA LYS A 61 -3.66 9.97 -7.47
C LYS A 61 -2.46 10.89 -7.29
N ARG A 62 -2.62 12.00 -6.57
CA ARG A 62 -1.54 12.94 -6.29
C ARG A 62 -0.42 12.28 -5.47
N MET A 63 -0.77 11.56 -4.40
CA MET A 63 0.21 10.85 -3.57
C MET A 63 1.03 9.84 -4.38
N ILE A 64 0.37 9.06 -5.25
CA ILE A 64 1.04 8.08 -6.13
C ILE A 64 1.99 8.79 -7.10
N SER A 65 1.59 9.94 -7.65
CA SER A 65 2.43 10.74 -8.54
C SER A 65 3.66 11.32 -7.82
N GLU A 66 3.47 11.93 -6.64
CA GLU A 66 4.51 12.59 -5.84
C GLU A 66 5.52 11.64 -5.17
N ALA A 67 5.18 10.35 -5.05
CA ALA A 67 6.03 9.38 -4.36
C ALA A 67 7.27 9.01 -5.18
N ASP A 68 8.44 8.95 -4.56
CA ASP A 68 9.67 8.40 -5.14
C ASP A 68 9.74 6.88 -4.93
N SER A 69 9.05 6.37 -3.91
CA SER A 69 8.88 4.94 -3.66
C SER A 69 7.51 4.63 -3.08
N ILE A 70 6.99 3.44 -3.37
CA ILE A 70 5.65 3.02 -2.96
C ILE A 70 5.73 1.63 -2.33
N ASN A 71 5.21 1.50 -1.11
CA ASN A 71 4.95 0.24 -0.43
C ASN A 71 3.45 -0.04 -0.44
N ALA A 72 2.99 -0.95 -1.30
CA ALA A 72 1.59 -1.36 -1.39
C ALA A 72 1.36 -2.73 -0.77
N VAL A 73 0.34 -2.86 0.08
CA VAL A 73 -0.06 -4.12 0.71
C VAL A 73 -1.56 -4.33 0.58
N GLY A 74 -1.97 -5.49 0.09
CA GLY A 74 -3.36 -5.82 -0.18
C GLY A 74 -3.70 -5.79 -1.67
N LYS A 75 -4.76 -6.50 -2.03
CA LYS A 75 -5.15 -6.73 -3.43
C LYS A 75 -5.54 -5.44 -4.12
N ARG A 76 -6.23 -4.54 -3.41
CA ARG A 76 -6.69 -3.27 -3.97
C ARG A 76 -5.53 -2.33 -4.18
N SER A 77 -4.68 -2.17 -3.17
CA SER A 77 -3.50 -1.32 -3.22
C SER A 77 -2.57 -1.71 -4.38
N VAL A 78 -2.32 -3.01 -4.57
CA VAL A 78 -1.51 -3.50 -5.70
C VAL A 78 -2.23 -3.34 -7.05
N ARG A 79 -3.54 -3.62 -7.13
CA ARG A 79 -4.32 -3.45 -8.37
C ARG A 79 -4.34 -1.98 -8.82
N LEU A 80 -4.50 -1.04 -7.89
CA LEU A 80 -4.46 0.39 -8.20
C LEU A 80 -3.13 0.75 -8.86
N LEU A 81 -1.99 0.31 -8.32
CA LEU A 81 -0.71 0.57 -8.98
C LEU A 81 -0.66 0.05 -10.42
N GLN A 82 -1.26 -1.11 -10.70
CA GLN A 82 -1.39 -1.60 -12.07
C GLN A 82 -2.22 -0.64 -12.96
N GLU A 83 -3.35 -0.13 -12.44
CA GLU A 83 -4.20 0.85 -13.13
C GLU A 83 -3.48 2.18 -13.38
N PHE A 84 -2.55 2.57 -12.50
CA PHE A 84 -1.66 3.72 -12.67
C PHE A 84 -0.45 3.45 -13.57
N GLY A 85 -0.36 2.28 -14.19
CA GLY A 85 0.68 1.93 -15.16
C GLY A 85 1.98 1.40 -14.55
N TYR A 86 2.00 1.04 -13.26
CA TYR A 86 3.15 0.38 -12.66
C TYR A 86 3.17 -1.12 -12.99
N ASP A 87 4.36 -1.68 -13.21
CA ASP A 87 4.52 -3.13 -13.31
C ASP A 87 4.35 -3.79 -11.94
N VAL A 88 3.37 -4.68 -11.83
CA VAL A 88 3.05 -5.42 -10.62
C VAL A 88 3.47 -6.89 -10.69
N SER A 89 4.16 -7.31 -11.76
CA SER A 89 4.61 -8.70 -11.96
C SER A 89 5.54 -9.20 -10.84
N ALA A 90 6.26 -8.28 -10.19
CA ALA A 90 7.14 -8.56 -9.06
C ALA A 90 6.42 -8.66 -7.70
N ALA A 91 5.09 -8.48 -7.65
CA ALA A 91 4.33 -8.57 -6.41
C ALA A 91 4.45 -9.97 -5.80
N LYS A 92 4.69 -10.02 -4.49
CA LYS A 92 4.77 -11.27 -3.72
C LYS A 92 3.54 -11.40 -2.84
N SER A 93 3.15 -12.61 -2.49
CA SER A 93 2.04 -12.83 -1.56
C SER A 93 2.52 -13.51 -0.28
N VAL A 94 1.89 -13.14 0.83
CA VAL A 94 2.00 -13.83 2.11
C VAL A 94 0.58 -14.19 2.55
N GLN A 95 0.26 -15.48 2.62
CA GLN A 95 -1.12 -15.95 2.89
C GLN A 95 -2.18 -15.30 1.98
N LYS A 96 -1.90 -15.24 0.67
CA LYS A 96 -2.77 -14.62 -0.36
C LYS A 96 -2.96 -13.10 -0.23
N VAL A 97 -2.22 -12.43 0.66
CA VAL A 97 -2.14 -10.96 0.72
C VAL A 97 -0.96 -10.50 -0.13
N PRO A 98 -1.20 -9.88 -1.30
CA PRO A 98 -0.11 -9.41 -2.14
C PRO A 98 0.54 -8.16 -1.52
N HIS A 99 1.83 -8.00 -1.75
CA HIS A 99 2.56 -6.80 -1.41
C HIS A 99 3.60 -6.50 -2.51
N LEU A 100 3.85 -5.23 -2.74
CA LEU A 100 4.76 -4.74 -3.76
C LEU A 100 5.53 -3.52 -3.24
N HIS A 101 6.81 -3.45 -3.57
CA HIS A 101 7.63 -2.28 -3.37
C HIS A 101 8.07 -1.76 -4.74
N VAL A 102 7.73 -0.52 -5.05
CA VAL A 102 8.15 0.21 -6.24
C VAL A 102 9.18 1.27 -5.84
N TYR A 103 10.27 1.35 -6.58
CA TYR A 103 11.22 2.46 -6.53
C TYR A 103 11.22 3.17 -7.88
N LYS A 104 10.99 4.48 -7.89
CA LYS A 104 11.17 5.33 -9.07
C LYS A 104 12.60 5.85 -9.00
N ILE A 105 13.42 5.47 -9.98
CA ILE A 105 14.83 5.84 -10.07
C ILE A 105 14.99 6.78 -11.25
#